data_AF-A0A497L2E0-F1
#
_entry.id   AF-A0A497L2E0-F1
#
_cell.length_a   1.000
_cell.length_b   1.000
_cell.length_c   1.000
_cell.angle_alpha   90.00
_cell.angle_beta   90.00
_cell.angle_gamma   90.00
#
_symmetry.space_group_name_H-M   'P 1'
#
loop_
_entity.id
_entity.type
_entity.pdbx_description
1 polymer ?
#
loop_
_entity_poly.entity_id
_entity_poly.type
_entity_poly.pdbx_seq_one_letter_code
_entity_poly.pdbx_strand_id
1 'polypeptide(L)'
;MATDKLRMTIARRAETDIMLSPAWCALPLIGGIISIAITIWLIMTYGFHMPASAYVILRAASLIPFVLMLYLIYMLIKRRNTHFRRTQELFEDIVAMLRGASAEKGVDLTGQLSLVERYLSEARMEEVEKSPVLWVILCIIPIVNIFAILYVFYFLMEDWYEHERREDDMWTQVNSALTALGYRPIDTRRPEPMPRRSFFVYLIIYIVLMFIAGLDILYVHSGFIAGLGILWLIYWLYTLIKDPNNHMASQARIEDDLMMALGAPTAPPPTPPSVG
;
A
#
# COMPACT_ATOMS: atom_id res chain seq x y z
N MET A 1 -10.20 15.98 -25.85
CA MET A 1 -9.06 16.53 -25.09
C MET A 1 -9.09 16.11 -23.61
N ALA A 2 -10.07 16.53 -22.80
CA ALA A 2 -10.14 16.12 -21.38
C ALA A 2 -10.30 14.59 -21.19
N THR A 3 -11.19 13.96 -21.97
CA THR A 3 -11.39 12.51 -21.96
C THR A 3 -10.16 11.73 -22.43
N ASP A 4 -9.36 12.29 -23.33
CA ASP A 4 -8.14 11.63 -23.82
C ASP A 4 -7.05 11.65 -22.76
N LYS A 5 -6.91 12.77 -22.04
CA LYS A 5 -6.02 12.88 -20.88
C LYS A 5 -6.41 11.87 -19.80
N LEU A 6 -7.70 11.79 -19.46
CA LEU A 6 -8.24 10.79 -18.51
C LEU A 6 -7.88 9.35 -18.93
N ARG A 7 -8.07 9.00 -20.22
CA ARG A 7 -7.69 7.68 -20.75
C ARG A 7 -6.21 7.39 -20.60
N MET A 8 -5.34 8.37 -20.86
CA MET A 8 -3.90 8.21 -20.68
C MET A 8 -3.53 7.98 -19.21
N THR A 9 -4.14 8.74 -18.29
CA THR A 9 -3.92 8.58 -16.85
C THR A 9 -4.36 7.21 -16.34
N ILE A 10 -5.49 6.69 -16.85
CA ILE A 10 -5.94 5.33 -16.58
C ILE A 10 -4.97 4.28 -17.15
N ALA A 11 -4.53 4.45 -18.39
CA ALA A 11 -3.58 3.52 -19.02
C ALA A 11 -2.26 3.40 -18.24
N ARG A 12 -1.81 4.49 -17.61
CA ARG A 12 -0.58 4.53 -16.80
C ARG A 12 -0.63 3.65 -15.54
N ARG A 13 -1.80 3.14 -15.14
CA ARG A 13 -1.92 2.17 -14.02
C ARG A 13 -1.02 0.93 -14.22
N ALA A 14 -0.80 0.50 -15.47
CA ALA A 14 0.07 -0.63 -15.78
C ALA A 14 1.54 -0.39 -15.34
N GLU A 15 1.95 0.87 -15.23
CA GLU A 15 3.29 1.28 -14.82
C GLU A 15 3.36 1.67 -13.34
N THR A 16 2.27 2.20 -12.77
CA THR A 16 2.24 2.75 -11.41
C THR A 16 1.71 1.81 -10.35
N ASP A 17 0.77 0.94 -10.71
CA ASP A 17 -0.02 0.13 -9.76
C ASP A 17 0.54 -1.29 -9.70
N ILE A 18 1.82 -1.36 -9.32
CA ILE A 18 2.60 -2.60 -9.31
C ILE A 18 2.12 -3.53 -8.18
N MET A 19 1.56 -4.67 -8.56
CA MET A 19 1.17 -5.75 -7.66
C MET A 19 2.39 -6.51 -7.15
N LEU A 20 2.61 -6.53 -5.84
CA LEU A 20 3.71 -7.30 -5.25
C LEU A 20 3.23 -8.70 -4.86
N SER A 21 4.05 -9.71 -5.17
CA SER A 21 3.75 -11.09 -4.78
C SER A 21 3.79 -11.26 -3.25
N PRO A 22 2.78 -11.90 -2.62
CA PRO A 22 2.86 -12.28 -1.22
C PRO A 22 4.05 -13.20 -0.87
N ALA A 23 4.69 -13.82 -1.86
CA ALA A 23 5.91 -14.63 -1.65
C ALA A 23 7.05 -13.84 -1.01
N TRP A 24 7.10 -12.51 -1.18
CA TRP A 24 8.04 -11.63 -0.49
C TRP A 24 7.97 -11.74 1.04
N CYS A 25 6.81 -12.12 1.59
CA CYS A 25 6.65 -12.33 3.02
C CYS A 25 7.46 -13.52 3.55
N ALA A 26 7.90 -14.44 2.70
CA ALA A 26 8.72 -15.58 3.13
C ALA A 26 10.19 -15.20 3.42
N LEU A 27 10.64 -13.98 3.09
CA LEU A 27 12.03 -13.56 3.28
C LEU A 27 12.56 -13.73 4.72
N PRO A 28 11.83 -13.33 5.79
CA PRO A 28 12.28 -13.58 7.15
C PRO A 28 12.46 -15.07 7.45
N LEU A 29 11.56 -15.92 6.94
CA LEU A 29 11.63 -17.37 7.13
C LEU A 29 12.84 -17.96 6.40
N ILE A 30 13.05 -17.58 5.14
CA ILE A 30 14.20 -18.04 4.34
C ILE A 30 15.51 -17.64 5.03
N GLY A 31 15.62 -16.39 5.50
CA GLY A 31 16.80 -15.93 6.23
C GLY A 31 17.03 -16.69 7.54
N GLY A 32 15.95 -17.00 8.27
CA GLY A 32 15.99 -17.83 9.48
C GLY A 32 16.47 -19.26 9.18
N ILE A 33 15.92 -19.92 8.16
CA ILE A 33 16.30 -21.29 7.75
C ILE A 33 17.76 -21.34 7.33
N ILE A 34 18.22 -20.39 6.50
CA ILE A 34 19.62 -20.30 6.06
C ILE A 34 20.54 -20.15 7.28
N SER A 35 20.19 -19.26 8.22
CA SER A 35 20.98 -19.02 9.43
C SER A 35 21.07 -20.27 10.32
N ILE A 36 19.97 -20.99 10.49
CA ILE A 36 19.93 -22.24 11.26
C ILE A 36 20.76 -23.33 10.57
N ALA A 37 20.58 -23.53 9.27
CA ALA A 37 21.32 -24.56 8.51
C ALA A 37 22.83 -24.34 8.56
N ILE A 38 23.28 -23.09 8.39
CA ILE A 38 24.69 -22.72 8.49
C ILE A 38 25.20 -22.93 9.92
N THR A 39 24.42 -22.55 10.94
CA THR A 39 24.80 -22.75 12.33
C THR A 39 24.99 -24.23 12.66
N ILE A 40 24.06 -25.09 12.25
CA ILE A 40 24.17 -26.55 12.43
C ILE A 40 25.43 -27.07 11.72
N TRP A 41 25.64 -26.68 10.46
CA TRP A 41 26.82 -27.10 9.71
C TRP A 41 28.14 -26.67 10.38
N LEU A 42 28.20 -25.44 10.89
CA LEU A 42 29.36 -24.93 11.63
C LEU A 42 29.61 -25.70 12.94
N ILE A 43 28.55 -26.03 13.70
CA ILE A 43 28.66 -26.85 14.92
C ILE A 43 29.18 -28.25 14.58
N MET A 44 28.67 -28.88 13.51
CA MET A 44 29.13 -30.20 13.09
C MET A 44 30.59 -30.20 12.63
N THR A 45 31.07 -29.06 12.11
CA THR A 45 32.45 -28.91 11.58
C THR A 45 33.46 -28.56 12.67
N TYR A 46 33.11 -27.64 13.58
CA TYR A 46 34.04 -27.05 14.55
C TYR A 46 33.68 -27.34 16.02
N GLY A 47 32.59 -28.07 16.27
CA GLY A 47 32.00 -28.20 17.60
C GLY A 47 31.42 -26.86 18.10
N PHE A 48 31.22 -26.77 19.42
CA PHE A 48 30.75 -25.52 20.06
C PHE A 48 31.84 -24.44 20.16
N HIS A 49 33.08 -24.75 19.81
CA HIS A 49 34.22 -23.82 19.81
C HIS A 49 34.50 -23.31 18.39
N MET A 50 33.62 -22.42 17.91
CA MET A 50 33.73 -21.88 16.55
C MET A 50 34.90 -20.88 16.42
N PRO A 51 35.76 -21.00 15.40
CA PRO A 51 36.78 -20.00 15.11
C PRO A 51 36.13 -18.69 14.64
N ALA A 52 36.84 -17.56 14.76
CA ALA A 52 36.35 -16.24 14.34
C ALA A 52 35.85 -16.21 12.87
N SER A 53 36.49 -16.97 11.99
CA SER A 53 36.10 -17.10 10.57
C SER A 53 34.70 -17.69 10.37
N ALA A 54 34.24 -18.59 11.25
CA ALA A 54 32.90 -19.15 11.20
C ALA A 54 31.80 -18.08 11.41
N TYR A 55 32.05 -17.13 12.31
CA TYR A 55 31.14 -16.00 12.54
C TYR A 55 31.06 -15.06 11.33
N VAL A 56 32.17 -14.87 10.60
CA VAL A 56 32.18 -14.08 9.37
C VAL A 56 31.31 -14.72 8.30
N ILE A 57 31.37 -16.05 8.15
CA ILE A 57 30.54 -16.81 7.19
C ILE A 57 29.05 -16.64 7.52
N LEU A 58 28.67 -16.78 8.80
CA LEU A 58 27.27 -16.60 9.23
C LEU A 58 26.78 -15.18 8.93
N ARG A 59 27.59 -14.15 9.23
CA ARG A 59 27.26 -12.75 8.94
C ARG A 59 27.12 -12.49 7.44
N ALA A 60 28.06 -12.99 6.63
CA ALA A 60 28.01 -12.87 5.18
C ALA A 60 26.75 -13.52 4.59
N ALA A 61 26.35 -14.69 5.08
CA ALA A 61 25.13 -15.36 4.61
C ALA A 61 23.86 -14.59 4.96
N SER A 62 23.82 -13.93 6.13
CA SER A 62 22.68 -13.10 6.54
C SER A 62 22.49 -11.83 5.70
N LEU A 63 23.51 -11.44 4.91
CA LEU A 63 23.45 -10.26 4.06
C LEU A 63 22.44 -10.41 2.90
N ILE A 64 22.28 -11.62 2.35
CA ILE A 64 21.37 -11.87 1.22
C ILE A 64 19.91 -11.57 1.59
N PRO A 65 19.29 -12.21 2.62
CA PRO A 65 17.92 -11.91 3.00
C PRO A 65 17.76 -10.47 3.49
N PHE A 66 18.79 -9.87 4.09
CA PHE A 66 18.79 -8.47 4.49
C PHE A 66 18.68 -7.52 3.28
N VAL A 67 19.50 -7.70 2.24
CA VAL A 67 19.45 -6.91 1.01
C VAL A 67 18.11 -7.08 0.30
N LEU A 68 17.57 -8.29 0.25
CA LEU A 68 16.24 -8.54 -0.32
C LEU A 68 15.13 -7.85 0.48
N MET A 69 15.24 -7.77 1.81
CA MET A 69 14.30 -7.03 2.65
C MET A 69 14.37 -5.52 2.38
N LEU A 70 15.58 -4.96 2.24
CA LEU A 70 15.74 -3.55 1.87
C LEU A 70 15.14 -3.25 0.50
N TYR A 71 15.30 -4.17 -0.46
CA TYR A 71 14.67 -4.05 -1.77
C TYR A 71 13.14 -4.13 -1.69
N LEU A 72 12.59 -5.00 -0.83
CA LEU A 72 11.14 -5.04 -0.57
C LEU A 72 10.65 -3.70 0.00
N ILE A 73 11.33 -3.15 1.01
CA ILE A 73 11.01 -1.83 1.59
C ILE A 73 11.02 -0.75 0.51
N TYR A 74 12.05 -0.73 -0.35
CA TYR A 74 12.13 0.20 -1.49
C TYR A 74 10.88 0.09 -2.38
N MET A 75 10.50 -1.13 -2.78
CA MET A 75 9.34 -1.35 -3.63
C MET A 75 8.03 -0.92 -2.97
N LEU A 76 7.85 -1.21 -1.68
CA LEU A 76 6.65 -0.84 -0.92
C LEU A 76 6.44 0.68 -0.88
N ILE A 77 7.52 1.43 -0.64
CA ILE A 77 7.45 2.90 -0.59
C ILE A 77 7.28 3.47 -2.00
N LYS A 78 8.05 2.95 -2.98
CA LYS A 78 7.97 3.42 -4.36
C LYS A 78 6.57 3.26 -4.92
N ARG A 79 5.95 2.08 -4.78
CA ARG A 79 4.60 1.83 -5.30
C ARG A 79 3.54 2.72 -4.65
N ARG A 80 3.65 3.00 -3.35
CA ARG A 80 2.75 3.93 -2.63
C ARG A 80 2.81 5.31 -3.26
N ASN A 81 4.01 5.86 -3.46
CA ASN A 81 4.17 7.18 -4.05
C ASN A 81 3.67 7.24 -5.50
N THR A 82 4.03 6.25 -6.33
CA THR A 82 3.63 6.25 -7.75
C THR A 82 2.13 6.12 -7.91
N HIS A 83 1.50 5.28 -7.08
CA HIS A 83 0.06 5.10 -7.08
C HIS A 83 -0.67 6.36 -6.63
N PHE A 84 -0.33 6.91 -5.46
CA PHE A 84 -1.02 8.08 -4.91
C PHE A 84 -0.94 9.29 -5.85
N ARG A 85 0.24 9.56 -6.40
CA ARG A 85 0.41 10.61 -7.39
C ARG A 85 -0.48 10.39 -8.62
N ARG A 86 -0.54 9.16 -9.11
CA ARG A 86 -1.37 8.82 -10.29
C ARG A 86 -2.86 8.91 -9.98
N THR A 87 -3.31 8.54 -8.78
CA THR A 87 -4.68 8.76 -8.32
C THR A 87 -5.02 10.25 -8.23
N GLN A 88 -4.13 11.08 -7.68
CA GLN A 88 -4.37 12.53 -7.61
C GLN A 88 -4.54 13.14 -9.01
N GLU A 89 -3.70 12.73 -9.95
CA GLU A 89 -3.83 13.12 -11.37
C GLU A 89 -5.12 12.58 -12.00
N LEU A 90 -5.54 11.35 -11.65
CA LEU A 90 -6.78 10.75 -12.12
C LEU A 90 -7.99 11.60 -11.70
N PHE A 91 -8.09 11.98 -10.43
CA PHE A 91 -9.21 12.81 -9.98
C PHE A 91 -9.17 14.23 -10.54
N GLU A 92 -7.98 14.80 -10.76
CA GLU A 92 -7.84 16.06 -11.48
C GLU A 92 -8.42 15.96 -12.90
N ASP A 93 -8.11 14.89 -13.62
CA ASP A 93 -8.61 14.65 -14.98
C ASP A 93 -10.12 14.35 -14.99
N ILE A 94 -10.63 13.62 -14.00
CA ILE A 94 -12.07 13.39 -13.82
C ILE A 94 -12.80 14.71 -13.60
N VAL A 95 -12.30 15.58 -12.73
CA VAL A 95 -12.89 16.91 -12.48
C VAL A 95 -12.90 17.75 -13.76
N ALA A 96 -11.80 17.78 -14.50
CA ALA A 96 -11.72 18.51 -15.76
C ALA A 96 -12.73 17.98 -16.80
N MET A 97 -12.88 16.67 -16.90
CA MET A 97 -13.85 16.03 -17.80
C MET A 97 -15.29 16.33 -17.39
N LEU A 98 -15.62 16.16 -16.11
CA LEU A 98 -16.98 16.44 -15.59
C LEU A 98 -17.35 17.91 -15.73
N ARG A 99 -16.41 18.83 -15.53
CA ARG A 99 -16.61 20.27 -15.74
C ARG A 99 -16.90 20.59 -17.21
N GLY A 100 -16.20 19.95 -18.15
CA GLY A 100 -16.48 20.07 -19.58
C GLY A 100 -17.88 19.56 -19.92
N ALA A 101 -18.24 18.36 -19.44
CA ALA A 101 -19.55 17.77 -19.66
C ALA A 101 -20.71 18.59 -19.04
N SER A 102 -20.47 19.19 -17.87
CA SER A 102 -21.40 20.12 -17.21
C SER A 102 -21.69 21.35 -18.06
N ALA A 103 -20.64 21.96 -18.64
CA ALA A 103 -20.79 23.12 -19.51
C ALA A 103 -21.55 22.78 -20.80
N GLU A 104 -21.27 21.62 -21.41
CA GLU A 104 -21.95 21.17 -22.63
C GLU A 104 -23.44 20.87 -22.39
N LYS A 105 -23.78 20.29 -21.23
CA LYS A 105 -25.15 19.87 -20.89
C LYS A 105 -25.96 20.91 -20.12
N GLY A 106 -25.33 22.00 -19.67
CA GLY A 106 -25.98 23.04 -18.85
C GLY A 106 -26.43 22.54 -17.47
N VAL A 107 -25.76 21.52 -16.92
CA VAL A 107 -26.07 20.95 -15.59
C VAL A 107 -25.10 21.51 -14.56
N ASP A 108 -25.60 22.10 -13.47
CA ASP A 108 -24.75 22.60 -12.39
C ASP A 108 -24.19 21.46 -11.53
N LEU A 109 -22.87 21.33 -11.51
CA LEU A 109 -22.12 20.36 -10.70
C LEU A 109 -21.21 21.03 -9.66
N THR A 110 -21.38 22.32 -9.40
CA THR A 110 -20.46 23.11 -8.55
C THR A 110 -20.28 22.47 -7.18
N GLY A 111 -21.36 21.98 -6.56
CA GLY A 111 -21.32 21.30 -5.27
C GLY A 111 -20.43 20.05 -5.29
N GLN A 112 -20.68 19.12 -6.20
CA GLN A 112 -19.93 17.86 -6.30
C GLN A 112 -18.47 18.10 -6.64
N LEU A 113 -18.18 18.97 -7.61
CA LEU A 113 -16.81 19.26 -8.04
C LEU A 113 -16.02 19.97 -6.94
N SER A 114 -16.63 20.91 -6.20
CA SER A 114 -15.95 21.59 -5.09
C SER A 114 -15.55 20.63 -3.97
N LEU A 115 -16.34 19.58 -3.71
CA LEU A 115 -16.01 18.55 -2.73
C LEU A 115 -14.84 17.70 -3.21
N VAL A 116 -14.85 17.25 -4.48
CA VAL A 116 -13.71 16.50 -5.04
C VAL A 116 -12.43 17.33 -5.02
N GLU A 117 -12.49 18.60 -5.40
CA GLU A 117 -11.34 19.51 -5.38
C GLU A 117 -10.82 19.75 -3.97
N ARG A 118 -11.71 19.86 -2.97
CA ARG A 118 -11.32 19.95 -1.56
C ARG A 118 -10.57 18.70 -1.11
N TYR A 119 -11.13 17.51 -1.33
CA TYR A 119 -10.47 16.26 -0.98
C TYR A 119 -9.15 16.07 -1.73
N LEU A 120 -9.08 16.45 -3.00
CA LEU A 120 -7.84 16.42 -3.78
C LEU A 120 -6.78 17.37 -3.20
N SER A 121 -7.18 18.55 -2.72
CA SER A 121 -6.28 19.48 -2.04
C SER A 121 -5.78 18.89 -0.72
N GLU A 122 -6.65 18.27 0.08
CA GLU A 122 -6.28 17.57 1.32
C GLU A 122 -5.29 16.43 1.02
N ALA A 123 -5.57 15.62 -0.01
CA ALA A 123 -4.69 14.55 -0.47
C ALA A 123 -3.28 15.07 -0.80
N ARG A 124 -3.17 16.19 -1.54
CA ARG A 124 -1.87 16.77 -1.90
C ARG A 124 -1.08 17.28 -0.68
N MET A 125 -1.77 17.70 0.37
CA MET A 125 -1.15 18.17 1.60
C MET A 125 -0.71 17.03 2.52
N GLU A 126 -1.48 15.95 2.58
CA GLU A 126 -1.27 14.85 3.54
C GLU A 126 -0.48 13.68 2.93
N GLU A 127 -0.69 13.35 1.66
CA GLU A 127 -0.10 12.20 0.97
C GLU A 127 1.31 12.46 0.42
N VAL A 128 2.10 13.27 1.12
CA VAL A 128 3.43 13.72 0.69
C VAL A 128 4.35 12.55 0.32
N GLU A 129 5.09 12.68 -0.78
CA GLU A 129 6.02 11.67 -1.24
C GLU A 129 7.10 11.35 -0.19
N LYS A 130 7.29 10.07 0.08
CA LYS A 130 8.34 9.57 1.00
C LYS A 130 9.51 9.05 0.17
N SER A 131 10.70 9.63 0.26
CA SER A 131 11.86 9.18 -0.55
C SER A 131 12.22 7.71 -0.28
N PRO A 132 12.04 6.78 -1.25
CA PRO A 132 12.31 5.36 -1.03
C PRO A 132 13.79 5.09 -0.72
N VAL A 133 14.68 5.81 -1.42
CA VAL A 133 16.13 5.69 -1.25
C VAL A 133 16.56 6.15 0.14
N LEU A 134 16.04 7.29 0.60
CA LEU A 134 16.36 7.80 1.94
C LEU A 134 15.97 6.79 3.02
N TRP A 135 14.75 6.25 2.96
CA TRP A 135 14.27 5.28 3.95
C TRP A 135 15.09 3.99 3.95
N VAL A 136 15.49 3.49 2.77
CA VAL A 136 16.39 2.33 2.69
C VAL A 136 17.76 2.62 3.32
N ILE A 137 18.34 3.80 3.09
CA ILE A 137 19.61 4.19 3.71
C ILE A 137 19.47 4.25 5.23
N LEU A 138 18.38 4.81 5.75
CA LEU A 138 18.12 4.84 7.19
C LEU A 138 17.96 3.42 7.78
N CYS A 139 17.38 2.49 7.03
CA CYS A 139 17.31 1.08 7.37
C CYS A 139 18.68 0.37 7.36
N ILE A 140 19.76 0.95 6.82
CA ILE A 140 21.10 0.33 6.86
C ILE A 140 21.87 0.76 8.12
N ILE A 141 21.62 1.96 8.62
CA ILE A 141 22.37 2.55 9.74
C ILE A 141 22.02 1.81 11.05
N PRO A 142 22.96 1.10 11.71
CA PRO A 142 22.62 0.20 12.83
C PRO A 142 21.85 0.86 13.98
N ILE A 143 22.17 2.12 14.31
CA ILE A 143 21.55 2.86 15.42
C ILE A 143 20.10 3.27 15.10
N VAL A 144 19.80 3.53 13.82
CA VAL A 144 18.52 4.08 13.36
C VAL A 144 17.63 3.03 12.68
N ASN A 145 18.22 1.91 12.25
CA ASN A 145 17.61 0.87 11.44
C ASN A 145 16.22 0.46 11.95
N ILE A 146 16.12 0.07 13.23
CA ILE A 146 14.86 -0.45 13.77
C ILE A 146 13.76 0.62 13.79
N PHE A 147 14.10 1.85 14.17
CA PHE A 147 13.16 2.97 14.18
C PHE A 147 12.72 3.34 12.76
N ALA A 148 13.63 3.28 11.79
CA ALA A 148 13.32 3.53 10.38
C ALA A 148 12.35 2.48 9.82
N ILE A 149 12.61 1.19 10.05
CA ILE A 149 11.74 0.09 9.60
C ILE A 149 10.34 0.22 10.23
N LEU A 150 10.27 0.46 11.54
CA LEU A 150 9.01 0.63 12.25
C LEU A 150 8.23 1.84 11.75
N TYR A 151 8.90 2.96 11.50
CA TYR A 151 8.23 4.14 10.93
C TYR A 151 7.74 3.89 9.50
N VAL A 152 8.51 3.15 8.68
CA VAL A 152 8.06 2.72 7.36
C VAL A 152 6.79 1.88 7.44
N PHE A 153 6.74 0.92 8.37
CA PHE A 153 5.57 0.09 8.57
C PHE A 153 4.37 0.91 9.05
N TYR A 154 4.61 1.88 9.95
CA TYR A 154 3.59 2.80 10.43
C TYR A 154 2.96 3.59 9.28
N PHE A 155 3.75 4.35 8.52
CA PHE A 155 3.16 5.19 7.47
C PHE A 155 2.59 4.35 6.32
N LEU A 156 3.15 3.17 6.01
CA LEU A 156 2.55 2.29 5.01
C LEU A 156 1.19 1.72 5.48
N MET A 157 0.95 1.56 6.77
CA MET A 157 -0.36 1.14 7.25
C MET A 157 -1.36 2.31 7.25
N GLU A 158 -0.94 3.45 7.79
CA GLU A 158 -1.82 4.61 7.98
C GLU A 158 -2.15 5.28 6.63
N ASP A 159 -1.13 5.62 5.84
CA ASP A 159 -1.29 6.38 4.60
C ASP A 159 -2.22 5.66 3.60
N TRP A 160 -2.08 4.33 3.48
CA TRP A 160 -2.91 3.54 2.58
C TRP A 160 -4.38 3.48 3.02
N TYR A 161 -4.62 3.40 4.33
CA TYR A 161 -5.98 3.40 4.87
C TYR A 161 -6.64 4.77 4.66
N GLU A 162 -5.96 5.85 5.01
CA GLU A 162 -6.47 7.22 4.83
C GLU A 162 -6.70 7.55 3.35
N HIS A 163 -5.79 7.14 2.47
CA HIS A 163 -5.91 7.28 1.03
C HIS A 163 -7.21 6.65 0.51
N GLU A 164 -7.48 5.38 0.86
CA GLU A 164 -8.69 4.70 0.39
C GLU A 164 -9.97 5.36 0.92
N ARG A 165 -9.99 5.82 2.18
CA ARG A 165 -11.15 6.52 2.74
C ARG A 165 -11.44 7.80 1.96
N ARG A 166 -10.40 8.57 1.63
CA ARG A 166 -10.51 9.80 0.85
C ARG A 166 -10.94 9.53 -0.59
N GLU A 167 -10.41 8.47 -1.21
CA GLU A 167 -10.86 8.03 -2.53
C GLU A 167 -12.34 7.66 -2.55
N ASP A 168 -12.82 6.92 -1.55
CA ASP A 168 -14.23 6.51 -1.47
C ASP A 168 -15.17 7.73 -1.40
N ASP A 169 -14.78 8.78 -0.66
CA ASP A 169 -15.51 10.05 -0.61
C ASP A 169 -15.52 10.76 -1.97
N MET A 170 -14.36 10.83 -2.65
CA MET A 170 -14.27 11.41 -4.00
C MET A 170 -15.08 10.62 -5.02
N TRP A 171 -15.01 9.29 -5.02
CA TRP A 171 -15.78 8.41 -5.89
C TRP A 171 -17.30 8.58 -5.69
N THR A 172 -17.73 8.82 -4.46
CA THR A 172 -19.15 9.12 -4.16
C THR A 172 -19.62 10.41 -4.85
N GLN A 173 -18.78 11.45 -4.84
CA GLN A 173 -19.08 12.70 -5.53
C GLN A 173 -19.03 12.56 -7.05
N VAL A 174 -18.03 11.83 -7.57
CA VAL A 174 -17.93 11.52 -9.00
C VAL A 174 -19.16 10.76 -9.49
N ASN A 175 -19.62 9.75 -8.75
CA ASN A 175 -20.79 8.97 -9.14
C ASN A 175 -22.07 9.82 -9.13
N SER A 176 -22.19 10.72 -8.14
CA SER A 176 -23.30 11.68 -8.06
C SER A 176 -23.29 12.65 -9.25
N ALA A 177 -22.11 13.16 -9.63
CA ALA A 177 -21.93 14.03 -10.79
C ALA A 177 -22.25 13.33 -12.12
N LEU A 178 -21.78 12.09 -12.30
CA LEU A 178 -22.10 11.27 -13.47
C LEU A 178 -23.61 11.07 -13.62
N THR A 179 -24.29 10.74 -12.51
CA THR A 179 -25.73 10.53 -12.48
C THR A 179 -26.49 11.82 -12.84
N ALA A 180 -26.08 12.97 -12.31
CA ALA A 180 -26.67 14.26 -12.64
C ALA A 180 -26.51 14.63 -14.13
N LEU A 181 -25.41 14.21 -14.75
CA LEU A 181 -25.16 14.37 -16.20
C LEU A 181 -25.89 13.32 -17.07
N GLY A 182 -26.65 12.40 -16.47
CA GLY A 182 -27.39 11.35 -17.18
C GLY A 182 -26.51 10.17 -17.62
N TYR A 183 -25.30 10.01 -17.09
CA TYR A 183 -24.53 8.77 -17.26
C TYR A 183 -25.06 7.69 -16.31
N ARG A 184 -24.81 6.42 -16.66
CA ARG A 184 -25.07 5.32 -15.73
C ARG A 184 -24.16 5.45 -14.50
N PRO A 185 -24.65 5.12 -13.30
CA PRO A 185 -23.81 5.07 -12.11
C PRO A 185 -22.74 3.98 -12.25
N ILE A 186 -21.59 4.23 -11.65
CA ILE A 186 -20.46 3.30 -11.58
C ILE A 186 -20.48 2.53 -10.25
N ASP A 187 -20.01 1.29 -10.25
CA ASP A 187 -19.94 0.45 -9.05
C ASP A 187 -18.63 0.67 -8.28
N THR A 188 -18.69 1.60 -7.33
CA THR A 188 -17.55 2.00 -6.49
C THR A 188 -17.29 1.07 -5.30
N ARG A 189 -18.07 -0.01 -5.13
CA ARG A 189 -17.92 -0.93 -3.98
C ARG A 189 -16.62 -1.72 -4.05
N ARG A 190 -15.85 -1.75 -2.96
CA ARG A 190 -14.64 -2.58 -2.86
C ARG A 190 -15.00 -3.91 -2.19
N PRO A 191 -14.76 -5.08 -2.84
CA PRO A 191 -15.04 -6.38 -2.23
C PRO A 191 -14.21 -6.64 -0.97
N GLU A 192 -12.96 -6.20 -0.99
CA GLU A 192 -12.01 -6.30 0.13
C GLU A 192 -11.53 -4.88 0.47
N PRO A 193 -12.36 -4.07 1.16
CA PRO A 193 -11.96 -2.72 1.56
C PRO A 193 -10.79 -2.81 2.55
N MET A 194 -9.91 -1.81 2.52
CA MET A 194 -8.75 -1.78 3.37
C MET A 194 -9.16 -1.73 4.85
N PRO A 195 -8.80 -2.74 5.66
CA PRO A 195 -9.21 -2.79 7.05
C PRO A 195 -8.44 -1.75 7.86
N ARG A 196 -9.10 -1.15 8.86
CA ARG A 196 -8.44 -0.29 9.83
C ARG A 196 -7.57 -1.13 10.77
N ARG A 197 -6.26 -1.15 10.53
CA ARG A 197 -5.29 -1.89 11.35
C ARG A 197 -4.54 -0.92 12.26
N SER A 198 -4.45 -1.23 13.55
CA SER A 198 -3.66 -0.43 14.49
C SER A 198 -2.19 -0.81 14.43
N PHE A 199 -1.33 0.11 13.98
CA PHE A 199 0.12 -0.07 14.02
C PHE A 199 0.62 -0.41 15.42
N PHE A 200 0.11 0.28 16.45
CA PHE A 200 0.54 0.07 17.82
C PHE A 200 0.21 -1.32 18.35
N VAL A 201 -0.94 -1.90 17.95
CA VAL A 201 -1.26 -3.29 18.29
C VAL A 201 -0.23 -4.24 17.67
N TYR A 202 0.16 -4.00 16.40
CA TYR A 202 1.15 -4.84 15.72
C TYR A 202 2.54 -4.72 16.34
N LEU A 203 2.91 -3.50 16.73
CA LEU A 203 4.15 -3.22 17.44
C LEU A 203 4.18 -3.88 18.82
N ILE A 204 3.11 -3.76 19.61
CA ILE A 204 3.04 -4.35 20.95
C ILE A 204 3.12 -5.87 20.85
N ILE A 205 2.36 -6.50 19.94
CA ILE A 205 2.43 -7.95 19.72
C ILE A 205 3.85 -8.36 19.33
N TYR A 206 4.50 -7.62 18.42
CA TYR A 206 5.88 -7.91 18.02
C TYR A 206 6.86 -7.81 19.19
N ILE A 207 6.79 -6.74 20.00
CA ILE A 207 7.63 -6.55 21.18
C ILE A 207 7.40 -7.66 22.20
N VAL A 208 6.15 -8.01 22.48
CA VAL A 208 5.82 -9.08 23.44
C VAL A 208 6.39 -10.41 22.95
N LEU A 209 6.20 -10.77 21.68
CA LEU A 209 6.75 -12.00 21.12
C LEU A 209 8.28 -12.03 21.14
N MET A 210 8.94 -10.92 20.82
CA MET A 210 10.40 -10.79 20.91
C MET A 210 10.93 -10.83 22.35
N PHE A 211 10.23 -10.19 23.29
CA PHE A 211 10.61 -10.18 24.70
C PHE A 211 10.49 -11.57 25.32
N ILE A 212 9.38 -12.27 25.06
CA ILE A 212 9.21 -13.66 25.53
C ILE A 212 10.27 -14.55 24.87
N ALA A 213 10.56 -14.39 23.57
CA ALA A 213 11.65 -15.13 22.92
C ALA A 213 13.02 -14.84 23.55
N GLY A 214 13.30 -13.59 23.92
CA GLY A 214 14.53 -13.19 24.59
C GLY A 214 14.67 -13.76 26.00
N LEU A 215 13.57 -13.86 26.75
CA LEU A 215 13.53 -14.55 28.04
C LEU A 215 13.73 -16.07 27.86
N ASP A 216 13.15 -16.68 26.83
CA ASP A 216 13.25 -18.12 26.55
C ASP A 216 14.70 -18.55 26.23
N ILE A 217 15.47 -17.70 25.54
CA ILE A 217 16.92 -17.91 25.28
C ILE A 217 17.74 -18.05 26.58
N LEU A 218 17.30 -17.40 27.68
CA LEU A 218 17.97 -17.49 28.99
C LEU A 218 17.63 -18.79 29.74
N TYR A 219 16.51 -19.46 29.43
CA TYR A 219 15.97 -20.59 30.19
C TYR A 219 15.99 -21.95 29.43
N VAL A 220 16.80 -22.06 28.37
CA VAL A 220 17.17 -23.33 27.70
C VAL A 220 16.00 -24.05 26.98
N HIS A 221 14.84 -23.39 26.80
CA HIS A 221 13.79 -23.92 25.95
C HIS A 221 13.78 -23.27 24.55
N SER A 222 13.67 -24.19 23.58
CA SER A 222 13.71 -24.12 22.13
C SER A 222 13.31 -22.79 21.47
N GLY A 223 14.00 -22.40 20.39
CA GLY A 223 13.67 -21.27 19.50
C GLY A 223 12.27 -21.26 18.84
N PHE A 224 11.30 -21.97 19.40
CA PHE A 224 9.87 -21.92 19.08
C PHE A 224 9.29 -20.51 19.25
N ILE A 225 9.56 -19.81 20.36
CA ILE A 225 8.99 -18.47 20.58
C ILE A 225 9.63 -17.42 19.65
N ALA A 226 10.93 -17.56 19.37
CA ALA A 226 11.58 -16.79 18.31
C ALA A 226 10.92 -17.03 16.93
N GLY A 227 10.51 -18.27 16.66
CA GLY A 227 9.71 -18.64 15.50
C GLY A 227 8.36 -17.91 15.43
N LEU A 228 7.62 -17.80 16.54
CA LEU A 228 6.33 -17.08 16.59
C LEU A 228 6.48 -15.60 16.22
N GLY A 229 7.55 -14.95 16.69
CA GLY A 229 7.82 -13.57 16.33
C GLY A 229 8.20 -13.39 14.84
N ILE A 230 8.90 -14.36 14.25
CA ILE A 230 9.13 -14.39 12.79
C ILE A 230 7.80 -14.55 12.05
N LEU A 231 6.94 -15.48 12.48
CA LEU A 231 5.61 -15.68 11.87
C LEU A 231 4.75 -14.42 11.96
N TRP A 232 4.81 -13.69 13.08
CA TRP A 232 4.13 -12.40 13.21
C TRP A 232 4.67 -11.35 12.24
N LEU A 233 5.99 -11.26 12.06
CA LEU A 233 6.58 -10.37 11.06
C LEU A 233 6.16 -10.72 9.62
N ILE A 234 6.05 -12.01 9.31
CA ILE A 234 5.54 -12.49 8.01
C ILE A 234 4.09 -12.03 7.82
N TYR A 235 3.25 -12.16 8.83
CA TYR A 235 1.87 -11.68 8.79
C TYR A 235 1.81 -10.15 8.62
N TRP A 236 2.65 -9.41 9.33
CA TRP A 236 2.72 -7.96 9.20
C TRP A 236 3.11 -7.55 7.76
N LEU A 237 4.17 -8.13 7.21
CA LEU A 237 4.57 -7.93 5.81
C LEU A 237 3.46 -8.32 4.83
N TYR A 238 2.75 -9.40 5.13
CA TYR A 238 1.60 -9.85 4.33
C TYR A 238 0.52 -8.77 4.28
N THR A 239 0.14 -8.16 5.40
CA THR A 239 -0.85 -7.06 5.40
C THR A 239 -0.36 -5.87 4.59
N LEU A 240 0.92 -5.50 4.73
CA LEU A 240 1.52 -4.41 3.95
C LEU A 240 1.48 -4.68 2.46
N ILE A 241 1.53 -5.93 2.00
CA ILE A 241 1.47 -6.28 0.56
C ILE A 241 0.04 -6.47 0.06
N LYS A 242 -0.73 -7.31 0.77
CA LYS A 242 -2.07 -7.77 0.39
C LYS A 242 -3.07 -6.62 0.32
N ASP A 243 -3.10 -5.76 1.33
CA ASP A 243 -4.14 -4.73 1.42
C ASP A 243 -4.01 -3.70 0.26
N PRO A 244 -2.83 -3.14 -0.05
CA PRO A 244 -2.67 -2.28 -1.23
C PRO A 244 -2.92 -2.98 -2.56
N ASN A 245 -2.58 -4.26 -2.70
CA ASN A 245 -2.88 -5.01 -3.93
C ASN A 245 -4.40 -5.11 -4.15
N ASN A 246 -5.16 -5.43 -3.10
CA ASN A 246 -6.63 -5.51 -3.16
C ASN A 246 -7.26 -4.15 -3.48
N HIS A 247 -6.72 -3.08 -2.88
CA HIS A 247 -7.12 -1.71 -3.16
C HIS A 247 -6.94 -1.34 -4.63
N MET A 248 -5.73 -1.50 -5.16
CA MET A 248 -5.39 -1.18 -6.56
C MET A 248 -6.21 -2.03 -7.54
N ALA A 249 -6.44 -3.31 -7.25
CA ALA A 249 -7.28 -4.19 -8.07
C ALA A 249 -8.74 -3.70 -8.12
N SER A 250 -9.26 -3.24 -6.97
CA SER A 250 -10.60 -2.65 -6.89
C SER A 250 -10.67 -1.34 -7.67
N GLN A 251 -9.66 -0.48 -7.55
CA GLN A 251 -9.60 0.79 -8.27
C GLN A 251 -9.53 0.59 -9.79
N ALA A 252 -8.73 -0.36 -10.29
CA ALA A 252 -8.67 -0.69 -11.71
C ALA A 252 -10.06 -1.06 -12.27
N ARG A 253 -10.85 -1.84 -11.51
CA ARG A 253 -12.23 -2.18 -11.88
C ARG A 253 -13.15 -0.96 -11.92
N ILE A 254 -13.03 -0.05 -10.94
CA ILE A 254 -13.82 1.19 -10.90
C ILE A 254 -13.49 2.07 -12.11
N GLU A 255 -12.21 2.18 -12.48
CA GLU A 255 -11.77 2.95 -13.64
C GLU A 255 -12.26 2.37 -14.97
N ASP A 256 -12.25 1.04 -15.10
CA ASP A 256 -12.79 0.36 -16.27
C ASP A 256 -14.30 0.62 -16.39
N ASP A 257 -15.03 0.56 -15.27
CA ASP A 257 -16.45 0.86 -15.22
C ASP A 257 -16.76 2.33 -15.55
N LEU A 258 -15.93 3.26 -15.08
CA LEU A 258 -15.98 4.67 -15.46
C LEU A 258 -15.82 4.84 -16.98
N MET A 259 -14.81 4.22 -17.58
CA MET A 259 -14.60 4.31 -19.03
C MET A 259 -15.76 3.74 -19.82
N MET A 260 -16.34 2.63 -19.36
CA MET A 260 -17.54 2.06 -19.95
C MET A 260 -18.77 2.97 -19.78
N ALA A 261 -18.93 3.63 -18.64
CA ALA A 261 -20.01 4.58 -18.39
C ALA A 261 -19.90 5.81 -19.30
N LEU A 262 -18.69 6.37 -19.46
CA LEU A 262 -18.43 7.51 -20.34
C LEU A 262 -18.57 7.18 -21.83
N GLY A 263 -18.36 5.93 -22.22
CA GLY A 263 -18.57 5.45 -23.60
C GLY A 263 -20.03 5.11 -23.94
N ALA A 264 -20.92 5.05 -22.94
CA ALA A 264 -22.32 4.71 -23.14
C ALA A 264 -23.16 5.96 -23.53
N PRO A 265 -24.27 5.79 -24.26
CA PRO A 265 -25.23 6.88 -24.50
C PRO A 265 -25.77 7.43 -23.18
N THR A 266 -25.90 8.75 -23.07
CA THR A 266 -26.44 9.37 -21.86
C THR A 266 -27.96 9.46 -21.91
N ALA A 267 -28.62 9.17 -20.80
CA ALA A 267 -30.04 9.41 -20.65
C ALA A 267 -30.33 10.93 -20.62
N PRO A 268 -31.55 11.36 -21.00
CA PRO A 268 -31.97 12.73 -20.78
C PRO A 268 -31.87 13.10 -19.29
N PRO A 269 -31.51 14.35 -18.94
CA PRO A 269 -31.53 14.80 -17.56
C PRO A 269 -32.92 14.59 -16.94
N PRO A 270 -33.02 14.22 -15.65
CA PRO A 270 -34.32 14.12 -14.98
C PRO A 270 -35.03 15.48 -15.03
N THR A 271 -36.30 15.47 -15.45
CA THR A 271 -37.13 16.68 -15.48
C THR A 271 -37.29 17.27 -14.08
N PRO A 272 -37.19 18.61 -13.91
CA PRO A 272 -37.41 19.25 -12.62
C PRO A 272 -38.76 18.83 -12.03
N PRO A 273 -38.87 18.68 -10.70
CA PRO A 273 -40.14 18.37 -10.07
C PRO A 273 -41.18 19.44 -10.47
N SER A 274 -42.29 19.00 -11.05
CA SER A 274 -43.43 19.89 -11.33
C SER A 274 -43.95 20.42 -10.01
N VAL A 275 -43.85 21.73 -9.80
CA VAL A 275 -44.49 22.39 -8.67
C VAL A 275 -46.00 22.30 -8.91
N GLY A 276 -46.66 21.44 -8.14
CA GLY A 276 -48.12 21.29 -8.09
C GLY A 276 -48.67 21.84 -6.79
#